data_AF-A0A011Q7N2-F1
#
_entry.id   AF-A0A011Q7N2-F1
#
_cell.length_a   1.000
_cell.length_b   1.000
_cell.length_c   1.000
_cell.angle_alpha   90.00
_cell.angle_beta   90.00
_cell.angle_gamma   90.00
#
_symmetry.space_group_name_H-M   'P 1'
#
loop_
_entity.id
_entity.type
_entity.pdbx_description
1 polymer ?
#
loop_
_entity_poly.entity_id
_entity_poly.type
_entity_poly.pdbx_seq_one_letter_code
_entity_poly.pdbx_strand_id
1 'polypeptide(L)'
;MANSSLLQLEGDSRIAAASERLGMRRREFLQFCATVAASLGLPPGADAAVAEAVASKKRPSVIWLHFQECTGCTESMLRAEHPTLEKLILDVISLDYHETLFAAAGHQAEQARKTAMAANKGGYVLVVEGAIPTRDGGIYCKVGGQTAIELTKECAADAAAVIAIGSCASWGGMPATDPNPTGASGVAAVLGKPVVTISQS
;
A
#
# COMPACT_ATOMS: atom_id res chain seq x y z
N MET A 1 -12.43 36.54 -20.83
CA MET A 1 -12.48 35.26 -21.58
C MET A 1 -12.27 34.15 -20.58
N ALA A 2 -13.35 33.55 -20.06
CA ALA A 2 -13.25 32.38 -19.19
C ALA A 2 -12.70 31.21 -20.01
N ASN A 3 -11.66 30.57 -19.50
CA ASN A 3 -10.77 29.64 -20.19
C ASN A 3 -11.53 28.45 -20.80
N SER A 4 -11.40 28.24 -22.11
CA SER A 4 -11.98 27.09 -22.82
C SER A 4 -11.48 25.74 -22.27
N SER A 5 -10.34 25.70 -21.57
CA SER A 5 -9.83 24.50 -20.88
C SER A 5 -10.63 24.12 -19.62
N LEU A 6 -11.23 25.08 -18.92
CA LEU A 6 -12.01 24.85 -17.69
C LEU A 6 -13.35 24.17 -18.03
N LEU A 7 -13.97 24.56 -19.15
CA LEU A 7 -15.15 23.92 -19.72
C LEU A 7 -14.89 22.48 -20.21
N GLN A 8 -13.69 22.17 -20.70
CA GLN A 8 -13.30 20.79 -21.05
C GLN A 8 -13.16 19.92 -19.79
N LEU A 9 -12.66 20.49 -18.69
CA LEU A 9 -12.56 19.82 -17.39
C LEU A 9 -13.91 19.69 -16.66
N GLU A 10 -14.92 20.48 -17.05
CA GLU A 10 -16.31 20.38 -16.57
C GLU A 10 -17.08 19.17 -17.13
N GLY A 11 -16.53 18.44 -18.11
CA GLY A 11 -17.08 17.17 -18.61
C GLY A 11 -16.34 15.92 -18.14
N ASP A 12 -15.15 16.06 -17.55
CA ASP A 12 -14.25 14.95 -17.28
C ASP A 12 -14.70 14.11 -16.06
N SER A 13 -14.79 12.79 -16.24
CA SER A 13 -15.17 11.83 -15.20
C SER A 13 -14.12 11.72 -14.09
N ARG A 14 -12.85 12.00 -14.38
CA ARG A 14 -11.76 12.00 -13.40
C ARG A 14 -11.89 13.14 -12.40
N ILE A 15 -12.37 14.30 -12.86
CA ILE A 15 -12.66 15.45 -11.99
C ILE A 15 -13.83 15.14 -11.07
N ALA A 16 -14.86 14.44 -11.58
CA ALA A 16 -15.98 13.99 -10.75
C ALA A 16 -15.51 13.02 -9.66
N ALA A 17 -14.74 11.98 -10.04
CA ALA A 17 -14.17 11.01 -9.10
C ALA A 17 -13.24 11.67 -8.07
N ALA A 18 -12.42 12.64 -8.47
CA ALA A 18 -11.55 13.38 -7.56
C ALA A 18 -12.34 14.24 -6.57
N SER A 19 -13.40 14.91 -7.04
CA SER A 19 -14.26 15.72 -6.19
C SER A 19 -15.03 14.87 -5.16
N GLU A 20 -15.52 13.70 -5.57
CA GLU A 20 -16.19 12.74 -4.69
C GLU A 20 -15.23 12.19 -3.63
N ARG A 21 -14.01 11.78 -4.03
CA ARG A 21 -12.96 11.31 -3.11
C ARG A 21 -12.58 12.36 -2.06
N LEU A 22 -12.66 13.64 -2.41
CA LEU A 22 -12.35 14.75 -1.50
C LEU A 22 -13.58 15.25 -0.72
N GLY A 23 -14.75 14.67 -0.93
CA GLY A 23 -16.01 15.08 -0.28
C GLY A 23 -16.44 16.50 -0.66
N MET A 24 -16.03 17.00 -1.82
CA MET A 24 -16.31 18.36 -2.29
C MET A 24 -17.27 18.33 -3.48
N ARG A 25 -18.08 19.38 -3.61
CA ARG A 25 -18.82 19.57 -4.85
C ARG A 25 -17.84 19.90 -5.97
N ARG A 26 -18.11 19.47 -7.21
CA ARG A 26 -17.25 19.71 -8.38
C ARG A 26 -16.74 21.16 -8.50
N ARG A 27 -17.62 22.15 -8.29
CA ARG A 27 -17.25 23.57 -8.33
C ARG A 27 -16.29 23.96 -7.20
N GLU A 28 -16.49 23.43 -5.99
CA GLU A 28 -15.60 23.66 -4.85
C GLU A 28 -14.24 23.05 -5.08
N PHE A 29 -14.19 21.85 -5.69
CA PHE A 29 -12.93 21.20 -6.07
C PHE A 29 -12.12 22.05 -7.07
N LEU A 30 -12.76 22.61 -8.09
CA LEU A 30 -12.08 23.49 -9.06
C LEU A 30 -11.61 24.80 -8.40
N GLN A 31 -12.42 25.37 -7.50
CA GLN A 31 -12.02 26.55 -6.71
C GLN A 31 -10.84 26.26 -5.78
N PHE A 32 -10.83 25.07 -5.16
CA PHE A 32 -9.71 24.60 -4.35
C PHE A 32 -8.44 24.48 -5.19
N CYS A 33 -8.49 23.85 -6.37
CA CYS A 33 -7.34 23.72 -7.26
C CYS A 33 -6.80 25.08 -7.72
N ALA A 34 -7.69 26.02 -8.04
CA ALA A 34 -7.30 27.39 -8.37
C ALA A 34 -6.64 28.12 -7.19
N THR A 35 -7.14 27.90 -5.97
CA THR A 35 -6.56 28.47 -4.74
C THR A 35 -5.15 27.91 -4.47
N VAL A 36 -4.97 26.59 -4.66
CA VAL A 36 -3.66 25.94 -4.54
C VAL A 36 -2.68 26.43 -5.60
N ALA A 37 -3.12 26.57 -6.84
CA ALA A 37 -2.27 27.10 -7.91
C ALA A 37 -1.80 28.53 -7.58
N ALA A 38 -2.72 29.37 -7.09
CA ALA A 38 -2.39 30.74 -6.69
C ALA A 38 -1.45 30.81 -5.48
N SER A 39 -1.67 29.97 -4.45
CA SER A 39 -0.81 29.96 -3.24
C SER A 39 0.62 29.49 -3.53
N LEU A 40 0.80 28.65 -4.55
CA LEU A 40 2.09 28.20 -5.04
C LEU A 40 2.74 29.16 -6.05
N GLY A 41 2.09 30.30 -6.37
CA GLY A 41 2.60 31.29 -7.32
C GLY A 41 2.64 30.78 -8.77
N LEU A 42 1.80 29.80 -9.12
CA LEU A 42 1.76 29.24 -10.47
C LEU A 42 1.10 30.21 -11.46
N PRO A 43 1.48 30.17 -12.75
CA PRO A 43 0.95 31.09 -13.76
C PRO A 43 -0.56 30.90 -14.00
N PRO A 44 -1.25 31.93 -14.51
CA PRO A 44 -2.67 31.84 -14.87
C PRO A 44 -2.94 30.68 -15.84
N GLY A 45 -3.91 29.81 -15.50
CA GLY A 45 -4.22 28.58 -16.25
C GLY A 45 -3.59 27.31 -15.68
N ALA A 46 -2.74 27.41 -14.64
CA ALA A 46 -2.17 26.25 -13.95
C ALA A 46 -3.18 25.51 -13.04
N ASP A 47 -4.34 26.10 -12.76
CA ASP A 47 -5.47 25.48 -12.05
C ASP A 47 -5.95 24.19 -12.74
N ALA A 48 -5.94 24.16 -14.08
CA ALA A 48 -6.23 22.97 -14.87
C ALA A 48 -5.19 21.87 -14.65
N ALA A 49 -3.89 22.22 -14.61
CA ALA A 49 -2.81 21.27 -14.35
C ALA A 49 -2.82 20.75 -12.92
N VAL A 50 -3.17 21.59 -11.94
CA VAL A 50 -3.38 21.18 -10.55
C VAL A 50 -4.58 20.24 -10.43
N ALA A 51 -5.71 20.59 -11.05
CA ALA A 51 -6.91 19.74 -11.07
C ALA A 51 -6.63 18.39 -11.72
N GLU A 52 -5.95 18.38 -12.87
CA GLU A 52 -5.52 17.15 -13.55
C GLU A 52 -4.56 16.34 -12.68
N ALA A 53 -3.58 16.97 -12.01
CA ALA A 53 -2.66 16.27 -11.13
C ALA A 53 -3.37 15.64 -9.92
N VAL A 54 -4.35 16.34 -9.33
CA VAL A 54 -5.14 15.83 -8.19
C VAL A 54 -6.10 14.72 -8.64
N ALA A 55 -6.62 14.81 -9.88
CA ALA A 55 -7.54 13.84 -10.46
C ALA A 55 -6.85 12.60 -11.04
N SER A 56 -5.61 12.74 -11.51
CA SER A 56 -4.83 11.66 -12.14
C SER A 56 -3.97 10.88 -11.16
N LYS A 57 -3.72 11.41 -9.95
CA LYS A 57 -2.87 10.73 -8.98
C LYS A 57 -3.54 9.44 -8.50
N LYS A 58 -3.01 8.32 -9.00
CA LYS A 58 -3.39 6.98 -8.56
C LYS A 58 -3.09 6.82 -7.07
N ARG A 59 -3.95 6.06 -6.38
CA ARG A 59 -3.73 5.67 -4.99
C ARG A 59 -2.42 4.88 -4.89
N PRO A 60 -1.60 5.09 -3.86
CA PRO A 60 -0.37 4.31 -3.67
C PRO A 60 -0.69 2.82 -3.63
N SER A 61 0.07 2.04 -4.40
CA SER A 61 -0.02 0.58 -4.43
C SER A 61 0.57 0.00 -3.15
N VAL A 62 -0.15 -0.94 -2.54
CA VAL A 62 0.26 -1.67 -1.34
C VAL A 62 0.21 -3.17 -1.61
N ILE A 63 1.31 -3.84 -1.31
CA ILE A 63 1.44 -5.30 -1.36
C ILE A 63 1.63 -5.78 0.07
N TRP A 64 0.71 -6.60 0.56
CA TRP A 64 0.70 -7.10 1.94
C TRP A 64 0.92 -8.61 1.99
N LEU A 65 2.07 -9.03 2.51
CA LEU A 65 2.46 -10.44 2.64
C LEU A 65 2.15 -10.98 4.04
N HIS A 66 1.73 -12.24 4.09
CA HIS A 66 1.42 -12.98 5.32
C HIS A 66 2.41 -14.14 5.51
N PHE A 67 3.06 -14.24 6.66
CA PHE A 67 4.01 -15.32 6.98
C PHE A 67 3.66 -16.06 8.28
N GLN A 68 4.59 -16.17 9.25
CA GLN A 68 4.28 -16.78 10.55
C GLN A 68 3.50 -15.80 11.41
N GLU A 69 2.20 -15.79 11.17
CA GLU A 69 1.27 -14.77 11.59
C GLU A 69 0.00 -15.41 12.20
N CYS A 70 -0.83 -14.60 12.86
CA CYS A 70 -2.06 -15.06 13.55
C CYS A 70 -3.31 -14.31 13.10
N THR A 71 -3.18 -13.51 12.06
CA THR A 71 -4.10 -12.58 11.41
C THR A 71 -4.54 -11.42 12.29
N GLY A 72 -4.01 -11.32 13.52
CA GLY A 72 -4.35 -10.28 14.47
C GLY A 72 -3.97 -8.85 14.02
N CYS A 73 -2.93 -8.66 13.21
CA CYS A 73 -2.61 -7.30 12.73
C CYS A 73 -3.59 -6.90 11.62
N THR A 74 -3.93 -7.82 10.71
CA THR A 74 -5.04 -7.62 9.77
C THR A 74 -6.38 -7.39 10.48
N GLU A 75 -6.71 -8.17 11.51
CA GLU A 75 -7.94 -7.96 12.29
C GLU A 75 -7.95 -6.63 13.02
N SER A 76 -6.80 -6.14 13.48
CA SER A 76 -6.70 -4.81 14.09
C SER A 76 -7.09 -3.69 13.11
N MET A 77 -6.80 -3.87 11.82
CA MET A 77 -7.20 -2.94 10.76
C MET A 77 -8.72 -2.89 10.57
N LEU A 78 -9.43 -4.00 10.78
CA LEU A 78 -10.91 -4.04 10.76
C LEU A 78 -11.54 -3.20 11.87
N ARG A 79 -10.78 -2.85 12.91
CA ARG A 79 -11.24 -2.04 14.05
C ARG A 79 -10.81 -0.57 13.95
N ALA A 80 -10.15 -0.17 12.86
CA ALA A 80 -9.74 1.21 12.66
C ALA A 80 -10.96 2.11 12.37
N GLU A 81 -11.00 3.31 12.98
CA GLU A 81 -12.08 4.28 12.77
C GLU A 81 -11.64 5.48 11.89
N HIS A 82 -10.34 5.75 11.81
CA HIS A 82 -9.79 6.93 11.14
C HIS A 82 -8.47 6.62 10.40
N PRO A 83 -8.52 6.19 9.13
CA PRO A 83 -9.71 5.81 8.36
C PRO A 83 -10.24 4.41 8.74
N THR A 84 -11.50 4.15 8.43
CA THR A 84 -12.06 2.79 8.42
C THR A 84 -11.43 1.95 7.29
N LEU A 85 -11.51 0.62 7.37
CA LEU A 85 -10.91 -0.27 6.36
C LEU A 85 -11.43 0.04 4.96
N GLU A 86 -12.74 0.21 4.78
CA GLU A 86 -13.34 0.50 3.50
C GLU A 86 -12.82 1.82 2.92
N LYS A 87 -12.69 2.87 3.74
CA LYS A 87 -12.10 4.15 3.31
C LYS A 87 -10.62 4.01 2.99
N LEU A 88 -9.88 3.22 3.78
CA LEU A 88 -8.47 2.94 3.53
C LEU A 88 -8.28 2.31 2.14
N ILE A 89 -9.00 1.22 1.85
CA ILE A 89 -8.82 0.44 0.61
C ILE A 89 -9.51 1.03 -0.61
N LEU A 90 -10.51 1.93 -0.45
CA LEU A 90 -11.24 2.55 -1.57
C LEU A 90 -10.72 3.96 -1.89
N ASP A 91 -10.29 4.73 -0.88
CA ASP A 91 -10.00 6.16 -1.05
C ASP A 91 -8.52 6.52 -0.86
N VAL A 92 -7.80 5.78 0.00
CA VAL A 92 -6.45 6.15 0.43
C VAL A 92 -5.38 5.37 -0.32
N ILE A 93 -5.44 4.03 -0.31
CA ILE A 93 -4.47 3.14 -0.95
C ILE A 93 -5.15 2.23 -1.98
N SER A 94 -4.34 1.67 -2.88
CA SER A 94 -4.73 0.51 -3.70
C SER A 94 -4.13 -0.72 -3.06
N LEU A 95 -4.95 -1.54 -2.39
CA LEU A 95 -4.50 -2.80 -1.82
C LEU A 95 -4.43 -3.84 -2.94
N ASP A 96 -3.25 -3.94 -3.57
CA ASP A 96 -3.04 -4.70 -4.80
C ASP A 96 -2.61 -6.16 -4.55
N TYR A 97 -2.32 -6.52 -3.30
CA TYR A 97 -2.21 -7.91 -2.85
C TYR A 97 -2.48 -8.01 -1.34
N HIS A 98 -3.41 -8.88 -0.95
CA HIS A 98 -3.67 -9.23 0.45
C HIS A 98 -4.45 -10.55 0.54
N GLU A 99 -3.82 -11.61 1.06
CA GLU A 99 -4.37 -12.98 1.01
C GLU A 99 -5.74 -13.12 1.70
N THR A 100 -5.94 -12.48 2.87
CA THR A 100 -7.21 -12.55 3.63
C THR A 100 -8.39 -11.83 2.97
N LEU A 101 -8.13 -10.80 2.15
CA LEU A 101 -9.17 -9.88 1.63
C LEU A 101 -9.39 -10.04 0.11
N PHE A 102 -8.51 -10.76 -0.57
CA PHE A 102 -8.54 -10.88 -2.03
C PHE A 102 -9.66 -11.80 -2.52
N ALA A 103 -10.34 -11.34 -3.57
CA ALA A 103 -11.32 -12.17 -4.29
C ALA A 103 -10.64 -13.23 -5.19
N ALA A 104 -9.43 -12.94 -5.67
CA ALA A 104 -8.64 -13.88 -6.47
C ALA A 104 -7.87 -14.86 -5.57
N ALA A 105 -7.66 -16.10 -6.05
CA ALA A 105 -6.94 -17.14 -5.30
C ALA A 105 -5.90 -17.86 -6.17
N GLY A 106 -4.99 -18.58 -5.52
CA GLY A 106 -3.97 -19.39 -6.18
C GLY A 106 -3.17 -18.60 -7.22
N HIS A 107 -3.08 -19.14 -8.45
CA HIS A 107 -2.31 -18.51 -9.52
C HIS A 107 -2.78 -17.10 -9.89
N GLN A 108 -4.08 -16.81 -9.76
CA GLN A 108 -4.62 -15.49 -10.08
C GLN A 108 -4.14 -14.43 -9.07
N ALA A 109 -4.07 -14.79 -7.80
CA ALA A 109 -3.54 -13.92 -6.76
C ALA A 109 -2.04 -13.64 -6.98
N GLU A 110 -1.25 -14.67 -7.29
CA GLU A 110 0.18 -14.50 -7.59
C GLU A 110 0.42 -13.67 -8.86
N GLN A 111 -0.41 -13.85 -9.88
CA GLN A 111 -0.34 -13.02 -11.08
C GLN A 111 -0.69 -11.55 -10.77
N ALA A 112 -1.69 -11.31 -9.92
CA ALA A 112 -2.06 -9.96 -9.49
C ALA A 112 -0.90 -9.29 -8.75
N ARG A 113 -0.26 -9.99 -7.80
CA ARG A 113 0.95 -9.52 -7.10
C ARG A 113 2.04 -9.07 -8.08
N LYS A 114 2.42 -9.97 -9.00
CA LYS A 114 3.49 -9.69 -9.97
C LYS A 114 3.14 -8.55 -10.92
N THR A 115 1.87 -8.47 -11.33
CA THR A 115 1.37 -7.37 -12.18
C THR A 115 1.44 -6.03 -11.44
N ALA A 116 1.02 -6.00 -10.18
CA ALA A 116 1.08 -4.81 -9.33
C ALA A 116 2.54 -4.36 -9.08
N MET A 117 3.45 -5.30 -8.78
CA MET A 117 4.87 -5.02 -8.64
C MET A 117 5.46 -4.40 -9.90
N ALA A 118 5.16 -4.98 -11.07
CA ALA A 118 5.68 -4.49 -12.35
C ALA A 118 5.12 -3.10 -12.70
N ALA A 119 3.82 -2.89 -12.50
CA ALA A 119 3.14 -1.63 -12.82
C ALA A 119 3.56 -0.47 -11.89
N ASN A 120 3.99 -0.77 -10.67
CA ASN A 120 4.33 0.21 -9.63
C ASN A 120 5.80 0.14 -9.19
N LYS A 121 6.68 -0.42 -10.03
CA LYS A 121 8.10 -0.64 -9.71
C LYS A 121 8.76 0.63 -9.14
N GLY A 122 9.36 0.54 -7.97
CA GLY A 122 9.99 1.66 -7.26
C GLY A 122 9.02 2.60 -6.53
N GLY A 123 7.70 2.35 -6.60
CA GLY A 123 6.65 3.24 -6.09
C GLY A 123 5.63 2.57 -5.15
N TYR A 124 5.57 1.24 -5.08
CA TYR A 124 4.67 0.54 -4.16
C TYR A 124 5.26 0.42 -2.74
N VAL A 125 4.39 0.29 -1.75
CA VAL A 125 4.73 -0.03 -0.37
C VAL A 125 4.57 -1.53 -0.15
N LEU A 126 5.60 -2.16 0.40
CA LEU A 126 5.54 -3.53 0.88
C LEU A 126 5.19 -3.52 2.37
N VAL A 127 4.12 -4.19 2.75
CA VAL A 127 3.79 -4.50 4.15
C VAL A 127 4.01 -5.99 4.38
N VAL A 128 4.67 -6.33 5.48
CA VAL A 128 4.88 -7.72 5.90
C VAL A 128 4.29 -7.92 7.28
N GLU A 129 3.36 -8.86 7.38
CA GLU A 129 2.77 -9.35 8.61
C GLU A 129 3.32 -10.74 8.95
N GLY A 130 3.68 -10.94 10.22
CA GLY A 130 4.28 -12.19 10.70
C GLY A 130 5.79 -12.27 10.62
N ALA A 131 6.34 -13.23 11.37
CA ALA A 131 7.77 -13.50 11.38
C ALA A 131 8.19 -14.31 10.14
N ILE A 132 9.46 -14.18 9.75
CA ILE A 132 10.03 -14.93 8.62
C ILE A 132 10.89 -16.08 9.18
N PRO A 133 10.51 -17.35 8.95
CA PRO A 133 11.32 -18.48 9.38
C PRO A 133 12.56 -18.63 8.49
N THR A 134 13.73 -18.72 9.11
CA THR A 134 15.02 -18.78 8.38
C THR A 134 15.73 -20.13 8.48
N ARG A 135 15.33 -21.00 9.42
CA ARG A 135 15.94 -22.32 9.61
C ARG A 135 15.65 -23.24 8.43
N ASP A 136 16.58 -24.16 8.16
CA ASP A 136 16.48 -25.19 7.11
C ASP A 136 16.12 -24.64 5.73
N GLY A 137 16.66 -23.45 5.40
CA GLY A 137 16.38 -22.77 4.14
C GLY A 137 14.99 -22.13 4.05
N GLY A 138 14.31 -21.92 5.18
CA GLY A 138 13.03 -21.21 5.24
C GLY A 138 11.79 -22.04 4.89
N ILE A 139 11.91 -23.38 4.89
CA ILE A 139 10.84 -24.30 4.48
C ILE A 139 9.58 -24.24 5.36
N TYR A 140 9.68 -23.68 6.57
CA TYR A 140 8.60 -23.64 7.56
C TYR A 140 7.47 -22.66 7.21
N CYS A 141 7.64 -21.81 6.19
CA CYS A 141 6.56 -21.00 5.62
C CYS A 141 6.79 -20.85 4.11
N LYS A 142 5.86 -21.38 3.32
CA LYS A 142 5.88 -21.30 1.86
C LYS A 142 4.53 -20.86 1.33
N VAL A 143 4.51 -19.87 0.45
CA VAL A 143 3.32 -19.37 -0.24
C VAL A 143 3.58 -19.46 -1.74
N GLY A 144 2.63 -20.01 -2.51
CA GLY A 144 2.81 -20.18 -3.96
C GLY A 144 4.02 -21.04 -4.35
N GLY A 145 4.53 -21.88 -3.44
CA GLY A 145 5.73 -22.70 -3.64
C GLY A 145 7.06 -22.00 -3.31
N GLN A 146 7.06 -20.70 -3.02
CA GLN A 146 8.22 -19.91 -2.62
C GLN A 146 8.29 -19.78 -1.10
N THR A 147 9.48 -19.80 -0.53
CA THR A 147 9.69 -19.53 0.90
C THR A 147 9.37 -18.09 1.24
N ALA A 148 9.01 -17.83 2.50
CA ALA A 148 8.81 -16.47 3.00
C ALA A 148 10.03 -15.56 2.76
N ILE A 149 11.25 -16.12 2.85
CA ILE A 149 12.50 -15.41 2.57
C ILE A 149 12.54 -14.94 1.10
N GLU A 150 12.25 -15.84 0.17
CA GLU A 150 12.26 -15.54 -1.27
C GLU A 150 11.22 -14.48 -1.62
N LEU A 151 9.98 -14.64 -1.16
CA LEU A 151 8.90 -13.67 -1.40
C LEU A 151 9.20 -12.30 -0.81
N THR A 152 9.70 -12.25 0.43
CA THR A 152 10.07 -10.98 1.06
C THR A 152 11.16 -10.28 0.24
N LYS A 153 12.20 -11.00 -0.19
CA LYS A 153 13.29 -10.43 -0.99
C LYS A 153 12.82 -9.98 -2.38
N GLU A 154 11.99 -10.79 -3.05
CA GLU A 154 11.40 -10.47 -4.35
C GLU A 154 10.57 -9.18 -4.27
N CYS A 155 9.62 -9.12 -3.35
CA CYS A 155 8.75 -7.95 -3.18
C CYS A 155 9.50 -6.74 -2.61
N ALA A 156 10.57 -6.94 -1.83
CA ALA A 156 11.32 -5.82 -1.28
C ALA A 156 12.27 -5.18 -2.31
N ALA A 157 12.66 -5.89 -3.37
CA ALA A 157 13.68 -5.42 -4.31
C ALA A 157 13.32 -4.08 -4.96
N ASP A 158 12.05 -3.91 -5.31
CA ASP A 158 11.54 -2.72 -6.00
C ASP A 158 10.54 -1.90 -5.16
N ALA A 159 10.39 -2.21 -3.87
CA ALA A 159 9.50 -1.45 -2.99
C ALA A 159 10.10 -0.07 -2.67
N ALA A 160 9.27 0.98 -2.74
CA ALA A 160 9.63 2.33 -2.30
C ALA A 160 9.89 2.38 -0.78
N ALA A 161 9.11 1.61 -0.02
CA ALA A 161 9.25 1.44 1.41
C ALA A 161 8.83 0.03 1.82
N VAL A 162 9.42 -0.46 2.92
CA VAL A 162 9.05 -1.74 3.54
C VAL A 162 8.59 -1.45 4.97
N ILE A 163 7.42 -1.96 5.32
CA ILE A 163 6.80 -1.86 6.64
C ILE A 163 6.67 -3.26 7.23
N ALA A 164 7.19 -3.45 8.43
CA ALA A 164 6.94 -4.62 9.26
C ALA A 164 5.84 -4.29 10.26
N ILE A 165 4.68 -4.94 10.13
CA ILE A 165 3.55 -4.73 11.03
C ILE A 165 3.43 -5.86 12.05
N GLY A 166 3.24 -5.47 13.31
CA GLY A 166 3.21 -6.39 14.43
C GLY A 166 4.59 -6.76 14.96
N SER A 167 4.59 -7.27 16.18
CA SER A 167 5.81 -7.66 16.89
C SER A 167 6.53 -8.84 16.23
N CYS A 168 5.77 -9.76 15.61
CA CYS A 168 6.31 -10.87 14.81
C CYS A 168 7.17 -10.38 13.64
N ALA A 169 6.65 -9.48 12.80
CA ALA A 169 7.41 -8.95 11.67
C ALA A 169 8.53 -7.99 12.11
N SER A 170 8.31 -7.23 13.18
CA SER A 170 9.27 -6.23 13.64
C SER A 170 10.56 -6.85 14.19
N TRP A 171 10.45 -7.90 15.01
CA TRP A 171 11.60 -8.47 15.73
C TRP A 171 11.51 -9.98 15.99
N GLY A 172 10.54 -10.67 15.38
CA GLY A 172 10.37 -12.12 15.48
C GLY A 172 9.17 -12.54 16.34
N GLY A 173 8.78 -11.75 17.34
CA GLY A 173 7.56 -11.96 18.14
C GLY A 173 7.51 -13.31 18.88
N MET A 174 6.29 -13.80 19.10
CA MET A 174 6.05 -15.11 19.71
C MET A 174 6.82 -16.24 18.99
N PRO A 175 6.78 -16.36 17.65
CA PRO A 175 7.49 -17.45 16.95
C PRO A 175 9.00 -17.51 17.20
N ALA A 176 9.63 -16.40 17.58
CA ALA A 176 11.07 -16.30 17.85
C ALA A 176 11.45 -16.56 19.32
N THR A 177 10.48 -16.73 20.22
CA THR A 177 10.73 -17.08 21.62
C THR A 177 11.38 -18.47 21.74
N ASP A 178 12.17 -18.69 22.80
CA ASP A 178 12.83 -19.98 23.04
C ASP A 178 11.81 -21.14 22.99
N PRO A 179 12.08 -22.24 22.26
CA PRO A 179 13.35 -22.63 21.63
C PRO A 179 13.56 -22.15 20.18
N ASN A 180 12.71 -21.23 19.69
CA ASN A 180 12.68 -20.72 18.32
C ASN A 180 12.79 -21.84 17.27
N PRO A 181 11.80 -22.75 17.16
CA PRO A 181 11.91 -23.99 16.39
C PRO A 181 12.05 -23.80 14.88
N THR A 182 11.73 -22.61 14.34
CA THR A 182 11.79 -22.32 12.90
C THR A 182 12.85 -21.29 12.54
N GLY A 183 13.63 -20.80 13.51
CA GLY A 183 14.54 -19.67 13.31
C GLY A 183 13.78 -18.42 12.83
N ALA A 184 12.62 -18.15 13.43
CA ALA A 184 11.81 -16.98 13.15
C ALA A 184 12.60 -15.69 13.40
N SER A 185 12.49 -14.75 12.47
CA SER A 185 13.21 -13.49 12.49
C SER A 185 12.34 -12.34 11.97
N GLY A 186 12.69 -11.11 12.36
CA GLY A 186 12.06 -9.90 11.87
C GLY A 186 12.51 -9.54 10.45
N VAL A 187 11.71 -8.73 9.76
CA VAL A 187 11.90 -8.36 8.34
C VAL A 187 13.22 -7.62 8.12
N ALA A 188 13.58 -6.70 9.03
CA ALA A 188 14.83 -5.95 8.94
C ALA A 188 16.06 -6.87 8.96
N ALA A 189 16.05 -7.91 9.80
CA ALA A 189 17.14 -8.87 9.90
C ALA A 189 17.27 -9.73 8.63
N VAL A 190 16.15 -10.09 8.00
CA VAL A 190 16.14 -10.87 6.75
C VAL A 190 16.58 -10.05 5.54
N LEU A 191 16.21 -8.76 5.48
CA LEU A 191 16.50 -7.89 4.34
C LEU A 191 17.84 -7.15 4.44
N GLY A 192 18.36 -6.92 5.63
CA GLY A 192 19.60 -6.17 5.84
C GLY A 192 19.52 -4.70 5.36
N LYS A 193 18.32 -4.13 5.27
CA LYS A 193 18.06 -2.75 4.85
C LYS A 193 17.06 -2.07 5.77
N PRO A 194 16.91 -0.73 5.72
CA PRO A 194 15.94 -0.02 6.54
C PRO A 194 14.50 -0.53 6.31
N VAL A 195 13.80 -0.80 7.41
CA VAL A 195 12.40 -1.23 7.45
C VAL A 195 11.70 -0.41 8.53
N VAL A 196 10.52 0.11 8.23
CA VAL A 196 9.68 0.79 9.22
C VAL A 196 8.98 -0.26 10.06
N THR A 197 9.15 -0.24 11.38
CA THR A 197 8.54 -1.21 12.29
C THR A 197 7.36 -0.60 13.04
N ILE A 198 6.22 -1.27 13.03
CA ILE A 198 5.02 -0.91 13.80
C ILE A 198 4.71 -2.09 14.74
N SER A 199 5.36 -2.12 15.91
CA SER A 199 5.20 -3.19 16.89
C SER A 199 4.04 -2.92 17.85
N GLN A 200 3.40 -3.99 18.32
CA GLN A 200 2.44 -3.92 19.43
C GLN A 200 3.22 -4.20 20.73
N SER A 201 3.13 -3.26 21.67
CA SER A 201 3.73 -3.37 23.01
C SER A 201 3.00 -4.39 23.87
#